data_AF-A0A3G6P983-F1
#
_entry.id   AF-A0A3G6P983-F1
#
_cell.length_a   1.000
_cell.length_b   1.000
_cell.length_c   1.000
_cell.angle_alpha   90.00
_cell.angle_beta   90.00
_cell.angle_gamma   90.00
#
_symmetry.space_group_name_H-M   'P 1'
#
loop_
_entity.id
_entity.type
_entity.pdbx_description
1 polymer ?
#
loop_
_entity_poly.entity_id
_entity_poly.type
_entity_poly.pdbx_seq_one_letter_code
_entity_poly.pdbx_strand_id
1 'polypeptide(L)'
;MRKQLFLVFLLGNCTLWAQSPGGVSSNLQIWVKADAGTSTTTDNTQVSLWENQKAGGVDGIANQGMPGYYADPGIGARPVYRSATAIPSFNFNPAIEIVSTNGYRSGYKFPSGFPDNATKSLTSYTHLTRTQSATYRTVFVMNGTAQSSNTSDVAGIWQSPFFGTKTNRPEFYNEKEFGDVFFGTDVISTVESNVPSIQSYYNNDVAGNVNYFFDNNGFTYGGPSNGVSSINNYPGMVLLMDNDGGSGSSSLAGDRIGEFILYSETQTSEERQRVNSYLAIKYGITLQQPLNYLSADQIVTWNSNLNTNFNHNIFGIAKDDLSALNQMVSKSINEENNSILTLATTNNFVLPNADLGRVAFPQDKTFLVIGDNNVQALPLVNFGATPGKIIQRTWLGQKTNDVGAVWLQADLSNYTEILPTDKVFMMMADDAGFTQNIQIIPSTSFTNAMAVFNYLFPANKYFTFGTHLQSYCTKDPLTGTPDGVTTIGITGYTQIQNGWPGNVPNGFLALESKDKGLVITRTTSANIALPVEGMLIYDTTDKCFKLYNGTTWNCMVRSCND
;
A
#
# COMPACT_ATOMS: atom_id res chain seq x y z
N MET A 1 53.67 -16.95 27.86
CA MET A 1 52.22 -16.96 28.18
C MET A 1 51.46 -16.32 27.02
N ARG A 2 50.89 -17.13 26.11
CA ARG A 2 50.00 -16.66 25.04
C ARG A 2 48.58 -16.68 25.57
N LYS A 3 47.93 -15.51 25.65
CA LYS A 3 46.49 -15.41 25.96
C LYS A 3 45.71 -15.85 24.72
N GLN A 4 45.01 -16.97 24.80
CA GLN A 4 44.02 -17.37 23.79
C GLN A 4 42.70 -16.66 24.11
N LEU A 5 42.20 -15.90 23.14
CA LEU A 5 40.90 -15.24 23.18
C LEU A 5 39.85 -16.27 22.74
N PHE A 6 38.98 -16.71 23.65
CA PHE A 6 37.82 -17.55 23.31
C PHE A 6 36.68 -16.63 22.85
N LEU A 7 36.35 -16.67 21.56
CA LEU A 7 35.10 -16.12 21.03
C LEU A 7 34.01 -17.20 21.18
N VAL A 8 33.05 -16.96 22.07
CA VAL A 8 31.83 -17.74 22.16
C VAL A 8 30.81 -17.15 21.18
N PHE A 9 30.56 -17.85 20.07
CA PHE A 9 29.40 -17.59 19.23
C PHE A 9 28.16 -18.16 19.93
N LEU A 10 27.30 -17.30 20.47
CA LEU A 10 25.93 -17.69 20.78
C LEU A 10 25.19 -17.88 19.44
N LEU A 11 25.05 -19.13 19.01
CA LEU A 11 24.10 -19.51 17.98
C LEU A 11 22.70 -19.42 18.60
N GLY A 12 22.06 -18.25 18.46
CA GLY A 12 20.61 -18.15 18.68
C GLY A 12 19.91 -19.07 17.69
N ASN A 13 19.08 -19.98 18.18
CA ASN A 13 18.20 -20.81 17.36
C ASN A 13 17.19 -19.89 16.65
N CYS A 14 17.57 -19.32 15.51
CA CYS A 14 16.64 -18.70 14.59
C CYS A 14 16.00 -19.83 13.77
N THR A 15 14.83 -20.29 14.18
CA THR A 15 14.00 -21.14 13.33
C THR A 15 13.58 -20.30 12.12
N LEU A 16 14.25 -20.51 10.98
CA LEU A 16 13.80 -20.00 9.69
C LEU A 16 12.60 -20.83 9.25
N TRP A 17 11.41 -20.24 9.29
CA TRP A 17 10.22 -20.83 8.70
C TRP A 17 10.30 -20.64 7.19
N ALA A 18 9.98 -21.69 6.42
CA ALA A 18 9.87 -21.56 4.97
C ALA A 18 8.73 -20.59 4.65
N GLN A 19 9.03 -19.54 3.89
CA GLN A 19 8.07 -18.52 3.47
C GLN A 19 7.32 -18.99 2.22
N SER A 20 6.10 -18.49 2.02
CA SER A 20 5.29 -18.80 0.84
C SER A 20 4.27 -17.70 0.55
N PRO A 21 3.87 -17.48 -0.71
CA PRO A 21 2.93 -16.41 -1.04
C PRO A 21 1.61 -16.53 -0.26
N GLY A 22 1.24 -15.48 0.48
CA GLY A 22 0.03 -15.50 1.32
C GLY A 22 0.00 -16.64 2.36
N GLY A 23 1.15 -17.20 2.76
CA GLY A 23 1.22 -18.36 3.64
C GLY A 23 0.72 -19.67 3.02
N VAL A 24 0.56 -19.74 1.69
CA VAL A 24 0.16 -20.95 0.96
C VAL A 24 1.40 -21.64 0.40
N SER A 25 1.87 -22.67 1.10
CA SER A 25 3.10 -23.41 0.76
C SER A 25 2.84 -24.76 0.06
N SER A 26 1.65 -25.33 0.24
CA SER A 26 1.29 -26.62 -0.35
C SER A 26 1.37 -26.54 -1.87
N ASN A 27 2.11 -27.48 -2.47
CA ASN A 27 2.27 -27.62 -3.92
C ASN A 27 2.84 -26.39 -4.65
N LEU A 28 3.47 -25.45 -3.93
CA LEU A 28 4.22 -24.37 -4.54
C LEU A 28 5.36 -24.97 -5.37
N GLN A 29 5.56 -24.47 -6.59
CA GLN A 29 6.64 -24.91 -7.49
C GLN A 29 7.56 -23.76 -7.87
N ILE A 30 6.98 -22.61 -8.22
CA ILE A 30 7.72 -21.41 -8.61
C ILE A 30 7.22 -20.25 -7.77
N TRP A 31 8.13 -19.52 -7.17
CA TRP A 31 7.89 -18.20 -6.63
C TRP A 31 9.09 -17.32 -6.93
N VAL A 32 8.97 -16.42 -7.88
CA VAL A 32 10.03 -15.48 -8.23
C VAL A 32 9.56 -14.05 -8.01
N LYS A 33 10.45 -13.21 -7.48
CA LYS A 33 10.12 -11.84 -7.07
C LYS A 33 11.15 -10.85 -7.58
N ALA A 34 10.74 -9.72 -8.13
CA ALA A 34 11.70 -8.76 -8.65
C ALA A 34 12.54 -8.09 -7.54
N ASP A 35 12.08 -8.13 -6.29
CA ASP A 35 12.77 -7.60 -5.10
C ASP A 35 13.65 -8.62 -4.37
N ALA A 36 13.76 -9.86 -4.85
CA ALA A 36 14.60 -10.90 -4.25
C ALA A 36 15.14 -11.89 -5.29
N GLY A 37 16.40 -12.32 -5.14
CA GLY A 37 16.94 -13.40 -5.99
C GLY A 37 17.23 -13.01 -7.45
N THR A 38 17.32 -11.73 -7.77
CA THR A 38 17.72 -11.27 -9.10
C THR A 38 19.26 -11.21 -9.21
N SER A 39 19.82 -11.54 -10.37
CA SER A 39 21.28 -11.47 -10.58
C SER A 39 21.88 -10.04 -10.51
N THR A 40 21.02 -9.01 -10.44
CA THR A 40 21.37 -7.60 -10.28
C THR A 40 20.17 -6.84 -9.72
N THR A 41 20.43 -5.72 -9.03
CA THR A 41 19.42 -4.74 -8.58
C THR A 41 19.68 -3.35 -9.17
N THR A 42 20.57 -3.25 -10.16
CA THR A 42 20.88 -2.00 -10.86
C THR A 42 19.86 -1.77 -11.97
N ASP A 43 19.25 -0.58 -12.00
CA ASP A 43 18.26 -0.20 -13.02
C ASP A 43 18.81 -0.40 -14.43
N ASN A 44 17.94 -0.89 -15.32
CA ASN A 44 18.22 -1.13 -16.73
C ASN A 44 19.39 -2.08 -17.01
N THR A 45 19.73 -2.95 -16.05
CA THR A 45 20.76 -3.99 -16.21
C THR A 45 20.10 -5.35 -16.42
N GLN A 46 20.69 -6.17 -17.29
CA GLN A 46 20.17 -7.50 -17.63
C GLN A 46 20.19 -8.45 -16.44
N VAL A 47 19.12 -9.22 -16.29
CA VAL A 47 18.91 -10.19 -15.22
C VAL A 47 18.99 -11.59 -15.81
N SER A 48 20.16 -12.24 -15.71
CA SER A 48 20.39 -13.56 -16.31
C SER A 48 19.75 -14.71 -15.54
N LEU A 49 19.53 -14.51 -14.23
CA LEU A 49 18.97 -15.50 -13.32
C LEU A 49 17.92 -14.82 -12.44
N TRP A 50 16.79 -15.49 -12.27
CA TRP A 50 15.73 -15.12 -11.35
C TRP A 50 15.47 -16.28 -10.39
N GLU A 51 16.09 -16.22 -9.22
CA GLU A 51 16.12 -17.29 -8.23
C GLU A 51 14.73 -17.56 -7.66
N ASN A 52 14.40 -18.84 -7.56
CA ASN A 52 13.14 -19.31 -7.03
C ASN A 52 13.18 -19.31 -5.50
N GLN A 53 12.24 -18.59 -4.89
CA GLN A 53 12.15 -18.40 -3.45
C GLN A 53 11.61 -19.64 -2.72
N LYS A 54 11.09 -20.62 -3.46
CA LYS A 54 10.81 -21.95 -2.92
C LYS A 54 12.12 -22.69 -2.69
N ALA A 55 12.34 -23.16 -1.46
CA ALA A 55 13.46 -24.04 -1.16
C ALA A 55 13.50 -25.29 -2.07
N GLY A 56 14.64 -25.50 -2.74
CA GLY A 56 14.81 -26.56 -3.73
C GLY A 56 13.94 -26.41 -4.98
N GLY A 57 13.40 -25.22 -5.24
CA GLY A 57 12.75 -24.88 -6.50
C GLY A 57 13.76 -24.68 -7.63
N VAL A 58 13.26 -24.69 -8.86
CA VAL A 58 14.05 -24.45 -10.07
C VAL A 58 14.08 -22.96 -10.39
N ASP A 59 15.27 -22.42 -10.65
CA ASP A 59 15.45 -21.01 -10.97
C ASP A 59 15.01 -20.68 -12.39
N GLY A 60 14.62 -19.41 -12.59
CA GLY A 60 14.37 -18.84 -13.89
C GLY A 60 15.68 -18.49 -14.58
N ILE A 61 15.94 -19.10 -15.74
CA ILE A 61 17.12 -18.82 -16.55
C ILE A 61 16.70 -17.95 -17.75
N ALA A 62 17.29 -16.75 -17.87
CA ALA A 62 16.96 -15.83 -18.95
C ALA A 62 17.55 -16.30 -20.29
N ASN A 63 16.81 -16.03 -21.38
CA ASN A 63 17.24 -16.20 -22.77
C ASN A 63 18.07 -17.46 -23.01
N GLN A 64 17.44 -18.60 -22.78
CA GLN A 64 17.75 -19.83 -23.50
C GLN A 64 16.76 -19.88 -24.67
N GLY A 65 16.91 -19.01 -25.66
CA GLY A 65 15.98 -19.07 -26.78
C GLY A 65 16.20 -20.32 -27.63
N MET A 66 15.29 -20.49 -28.58
CA MET A 66 14.81 -21.78 -29.01
C MET A 66 15.40 -22.11 -30.39
N PRO A 67 16.10 -23.23 -30.62
CA PRO A 67 16.64 -23.51 -31.95
C PRO A 67 15.51 -23.59 -33.02
N GLY A 68 15.48 -22.67 -34.00
CA GLY A 68 14.46 -22.64 -35.07
C GLY A 68 14.13 -21.23 -35.56
N TYR A 69 12.93 -21.02 -36.15
CA TYR A 69 12.38 -19.71 -36.58
C TYR A 69 12.27 -18.67 -35.43
N TYR A 70 12.65 -19.06 -34.21
CA TYR A 70 12.69 -18.31 -32.95
C TYR A 70 14.02 -18.54 -32.18
N ALA A 71 15.16 -18.48 -32.89
CA ALA A 71 16.51 -18.68 -32.33
C ALA A 71 16.76 -17.93 -30.99
N ASP A 72 17.72 -18.38 -30.18
CA ASP A 72 18.17 -17.61 -29.01
C ASP A 72 18.47 -16.16 -29.41
N PRO A 73 17.68 -15.15 -28.93
CA PRO A 73 17.97 -13.76 -29.26
C PRO A 73 19.32 -13.30 -28.67
N GLY A 74 19.95 -14.17 -27.88
CA GLY A 74 21.24 -13.95 -27.28
C GLY A 74 21.15 -13.00 -26.11
N ILE A 75 22.31 -12.58 -25.65
CA ILE A 75 22.43 -11.71 -24.47
C ILE A 75 21.70 -10.38 -24.65
N GLY A 76 21.57 -9.86 -25.88
CA GLY A 76 21.00 -8.54 -26.17
C GLY A 76 19.51 -8.38 -25.86
N ALA A 77 18.74 -9.47 -25.79
CA ALA A 77 17.31 -9.41 -25.50
C ALA A 77 16.96 -9.92 -24.09
N ARG A 78 17.92 -9.98 -23.15
CA ARG A 78 17.62 -10.50 -21.81
C ARG A 78 16.70 -9.54 -21.06
N PRO A 79 15.76 -10.05 -20.24
CA PRO A 79 14.99 -9.19 -19.36
C PRO A 79 15.89 -8.32 -18.49
N VAL A 80 15.43 -7.10 -18.20
CA VAL A 80 16.20 -6.10 -17.43
C VAL A 80 15.52 -5.78 -16.11
N TYR A 81 16.33 -5.49 -15.09
CA TYR A 81 15.86 -5.05 -13.80
C TYR A 81 15.39 -3.59 -13.88
N ARG A 82 14.18 -3.30 -13.40
CA ARG A 82 13.68 -1.93 -13.25
C ARG A 82 13.54 -1.60 -11.78
N SER A 83 14.25 -0.56 -11.35
CA SER A 83 14.19 -0.05 -9.98
C SER A 83 12.85 0.61 -9.71
N ALA A 84 12.37 0.54 -8.47
CA ALA A 84 11.09 1.13 -8.06
C ALA A 84 10.96 2.62 -8.42
N THR A 85 12.07 3.37 -8.37
CA THR A 85 12.12 4.80 -8.74
C THR A 85 11.88 5.06 -10.23
N ALA A 86 12.21 4.10 -11.10
CA ALA A 86 11.98 4.22 -12.54
C ALA A 86 10.55 3.83 -12.96
N ILE A 87 9.81 3.13 -12.10
CA ILE A 87 8.49 2.54 -12.38
C ILE A 87 7.51 2.77 -11.20
N PRO A 88 7.03 4.02 -11.01
CA PRO A 88 6.24 4.38 -9.83
C PRO A 88 4.91 3.62 -9.69
N SER A 89 4.43 2.96 -10.75
CA SER A 89 3.21 2.17 -10.72
C SER A 89 3.34 0.84 -9.96
N PHE A 90 4.54 0.39 -9.58
CA PHE A 90 4.76 -0.85 -8.81
C PHE A 90 4.79 -0.65 -7.30
N ASN A 91 4.20 0.45 -6.80
CA ASN A 91 4.02 0.74 -5.38
C ASN A 91 5.32 0.56 -4.57
N PHE A 92 6.37 1.29 -4.97
CA PHE A 92 7.70 1.28 -4.35
C PHE A 92 8.47 -0.05 -4.43
N ASN A 93 8.01 -1.01 -5.24
CA ASN A 93 8.70 -2.27 -5.51
C ASN A 93 9.31 -2.27 -6.94
N PRO A 94 10.42 -2.98 -7.16
CA PRO A 94 11.01 -3.16 -8.48
C PRO A 94 10.18 -4.13 -9.35
N ALA A 95 10.59 -4.23 -10.62
CA ALA A 95 10.03 -5.18 -11.58
C ALA A 95 11.10 -5.72 -12.52
N ILE A 96 10.79 -6.81 -13.20
CA ILE A 96 11.55 -7.33 -14.33
C ILE A 96 10.83 -6.94 -15.62
N GLU A 97 11.50 -6.18 -16.48
CA GLU A 97 10.98 -5.78 -17.79
C GLU A 97 11.43 -6.78 -18.84
N ILE A 98 10.47 -7.42 -19.51
CA ILE A 98 10.75 -8.35 -20.61
C ILE A 98 11.18 -7.53 -21.82
N VAL A 99 12.23 -7.95 -22.53
CA VAL A 99 12.79 -7.24 -23.68
C VAL A 99 12.62 -8.08 -24.93
N SER A 100 11.53 -7.91 -25.66
CA SER A 100 11.29 -8.64 -26.91
C SER A 100 11.89 -7.93 -28.13
N THR A 101 12.28 -8.69 -29.16
CA THR A 101 12.79 -8.17 -30.44
C THR A 101 12.00 -8.76 -31.61
N ASN A 102 12.01 -8.13 -32.79
CA ASN A 102 11.24 -8.61 -33.94
C ASN A 102 11.70 -10.03 -34.30
N GLY A 103 10.79 -11.01 -34.16
CA GLY A 103 11.05 -12.42 -34.46
C GLY A 103 11.61 -13.25 -33.31
N TYR A 104 11.85 -12.67 -32.11
CA TYR A 104 12.38 -13.42 -30.97
C TYR A 104 11.67 -13.10 -29.66
N ARG A 105 11.20 -14.17 -29.00
CA ARG A 105 10.57 -14.11 -27.67
C ARG A 105 11.64 -14.08 -26.59
N SER A 106 11.57 -13.09 -25.69
CA SER A 106 12.40 -13.00 -24.48
C SER A 106 11.61 -13.43 -23.25
N GLY A 107 12.31 -14.01 -22.28
CA GLY A 107 11.65 -14.48 -21.06
C GLY A 107 12.56 -15.31 -20.17
N TYR A 108 11.93 -15.95 -19.19
CA TYR A 108 12.57 -16.90 -18.28
C TYR A 108 12.07 -18.31 -18.54
N LYS A 109 13.01 -19.23 -18.72
CA LYS A 109 12.70 -20.65 -18.68
C LYS A 109 12.83 -21.16 -17.25
N PHE A 110 11.86 -21.97 -16.83
CA PHE A 110 11.90 -22.76 -15.60
C PHE A 110 11.97 -24.25 -15.99
N PRO A 111 13.19 -24.83 -16.08
CA PRO A 111 13.38 -26.24 -16.44
C PRO A 111 12.65 -27.12 -15.41
N SER A 112 11.77 -28.01 -15.86
CA SER A 112 10.99 -28.87 -14.96
C SER A 112 10.23 -28.09 -13.88
N GLY A 113 9.65 -26.93 -14.21
CA GLY A 113 8.85 -26.11 -13.29
C GLY A 113 7.56 -26.77 -12.76
N PHE A 114 7.22 -27.98 -13.22
CA PHE A 114 6.17 -28.83 -12.66
C PHE A 114 6.80 -30.09 -12.04
N PRO A 115 6.18 -30.66 -10.99
CA PRO A 115 6.75 -31.80 -10.27
C PRO A 115 6.83 -33.06 -11.14
N ASP A 116 5.89 -33.27 -12.07
CA ASP A 116 5.83 -34.42 -12.96
C ASP A 116 4.90 -34.19 -14.18
N ASN A 117 4.77 -35.22 -15.03
CA ASN A 117 3.90 -35.23 -16.21
C ASN A 117 2.47 -35.71 -15.91
N ALA A 118 2.18 -36.13 -14.68
CA ALA A 118 0.89 -36.67 -14.27
C ALA A 118 -0.02 -35.61 -13.64
N THR A 119 0.58 -34.58 -13.03
CA THR A 119 -0.08 -33.52 -12.29
C THR A 119 -0.74 -32.55 -13.24
N LYS A 120 -2.07 -32.59 -13.34
CA LYS A 120 -2.82 -31.76 -14.30
C LYS A 120 -3.28 -30.42 -13.74
N SER A 121 -3.38 -30.36 -12.42
CA SER A 121 -3.93 -29.20 -11.72
C SER A 121 -2.88 -28.11 -11.58
N LEU A 122 -3.29 -26.85 -11.73
CA LEU A 122 -2.41 -25.71 -11.58
C LEU A 122 -3.16 -24.50 -11.06
N THR A 123 -2.43 -23.64 -10.37
CA THR A 123 -2.82 -22.26 -10.05
C THR A 123 -1.60 -21.38 -10.24
N SER A 124 -1.68 -20.35 -11.07
CA SER A 124 -0.60 -19.39 -11.28
C SER A 124 -1.08 -17.97 -10.99
N TYR A 125 -0.18 -17.12 -10.49
CA TYR A 125 -0.38 -15.70 -10.31
C TYR A 125 0.75 -14.94 -10.99
N THR A 126 0.38 -13.90 -11.75
CA THR A 126 1.34 -12.97 -12.32
C THR A 126 0.94 -11.56 -11.93
N HIS A 127 1.78 -10.87 -11.17
CA HIS A 127 1.67 -9.42 -10.99
C HIS A 127 2.38 -8.72 -12.14
N LEU A 128 1.64 -7.99 -12.98
CA LEU A 128 2.18 -7.40 -14.19
C LEU A 128 1.54 -6.06 -14.61
N THR A 129 2.30 -5.25 -15.34
CA THR A 129 1.78 -4.10 -16.11
C THR A 129 1.95 -4.33 -17.60
N ARG A 130 0.97 -3.89 -18.38
CA ARG A 130 1.11 -3.78 -19.84
C ARG A 130 1.23 -2.33 -20.28
N THR A 131 2.17 -2.06 -21.17
CA THR A 131 2.54 -0.68 -21.54
C THR A 131 1.92 -0.22 -22.87
N GLN A 132 1.48 -1.15 -23.73
CA GLN A 132 0.92 -0.86 -25.05
C GLN A 132 -0.11 -1.91 -25.50
N SER A 133 -0.94 -1.52 -26.46
CA SER A 133 -1.94 -2.40 -27.07
C SER A 133 -1.26 -3.47 -27.89
N ALA A 134 -1.86 -4.65 -27.92
CA ALA A 134 -1.45 -5.73 -28.77
C ALA A 134 -2.62 -6.63 -29.08
N THR A 135 -2.67 -7.12 -30.32
CA THR A 135 -3.67 -8.12 -30.71
C THR A 135 -3.52 -9.39 -29.93
N TYR A 136 -2.28 -9.84 -29.65
CA TYR A 136 -1.98 -11.01 -28.82
C TYR A 136 -0.96 -10.63 -27.75
N ARG A 137 -1.13 -11.14 -26.53
CA ARG A 137 -0.14 -11.03 -25.44
C ARG A 137 -0.07 -12.35 -24.74
N THR A 138 1.07 -13.00 -24.78
CA THR A 138 1.32 -14.17 -23.95
C THR A 138 1.89 -13.73 -22.61
N VAL A 139 1.50 -14.40 -21.53
CA VAL A 139 2.03 -14.22 -20.16
C VAL A 139 2.95 -15.37 -19.77
N PHE A 140 2.57 -16.60 -20.12
CA PHE A 140 3.46 -17.75 -20.02
C PHE A 140 2.99 -18.84 -20.97
N VAL A 141 3.92 -19.72 -21.31
CA VAL A 141 3.69 -20.91 -22.13
C VAL A 141 4.19 -22.14 -21.41
N MET A 142 3.54 -23.26 -21.68
CA MET A 142 4.01 -24.56 -21.24
C MET A 142 4.66 -25.32 -22.40
N ASN A 143 5.64 -26.15 -22.09
CA ASN A 143 6.45 -26.85 -23.08
C ASN A 143 5.77 -28.14 -23.58
N GLY A 144 4.57 -28.02 -24.13
CA GLY A 144 3.88 -29.09 -24.86
C GLY A 144 3.99 -28.92 -26.37
N THR A 145 4.25 -30.00 -27.11
CA THR A 145 3.95 -30.05 -28.55
C THR A 145 2.52 -30.54 -28.74
N ALA A 146 1.94 -30.30 -29.93
CA ALA A 146 0.56 -30.63 -30.33
C ALA A 146 -0.01 -31.97 -29.85
N GLN A 147 0.83 -32.97 -29.52
CA GLN A 147 0.38 -34.28 -29.03
C GLN A 147 1.28 -34.91 -27.93
N SER A 148 2.33 -34.24 -27.44
CA SER A 148 3.25 -34.84 -26.45
C SER A 148 3.90 -33.82 -25.53
N SER A 149 4.09 -34.20 -24.26
CA SER A 149 4.96 -33.48 -23.32
C SER A 149 6.38 -33.44 -23.88
N ASN A 150 6.94 -32.26 -24.12
CA ASN A 150 8.38 -32.15 -24.38
C ASN A 150 9.10 -32.24 -23.04
N THR A 151 9.61 -33.42 -22.73
CA THR A 151 10.36 -33.70 -21.49
C THR A 151 11.81 -33.24 -21.54
N SER A 152 12.24 -32.54 -22.60
CA SER A 152 13.62 -32.07 -22.71
C SER A 152 13.85 -30.75 -22.00
N ASP A 153 15.08 -30.55 -21.54
CA ASP A 153 15.58 -29.29 -20.98
C ASP A 153 15.66 -28.17 -22.04
N VAL A 154 15.22 -28.40 -23.27
CA VAL A 154 15.15 -27.41 -24.35
C VAL A 154 13.69 -27.17 -24.74
N ALA A 155 13.29 -25.90 -24.76
CA ALA A 155 11.94 -25.53 -25.15
C ALA A 155 11.73 -25.91 -26.63
N GLY A 156 10.61 -26.54 -27.00
CA GLY A 156 10.33 -26.98 -28.37
C GLY A 156 9.69 -25.88 -29.21
N ILE A 157 9.92 -25.85 -30.54
CA ILE A 157 9.48 -24.80 -31.48
C ILE A 157 7.96 -24.51 -31.55
N TRP A 158 7.13 -25.40 -31.02
CA TRP A 158 5.68 -25.25 -30.89
C TRP A 158 5.32 -25.54 -29.43
N GLN A 159 4.96 -24.49 -28.69
CA GLN A 159 4.63 -24.58 -27.26
C GLN A 159 3.16 -24.25 -27.05
N SER A 160 2.42 -25.26 -26.62
CA SER A 160 1.06 -25.13 -26.13
C SER A 160 0.89 -25.92 -24.82
N PRO A 161 -0.02 -25.51 -23.94
CA PRO A 161 -0.85 -24.31 -24.03
C PRO A 161 -0.09 -23.00 -23.76
N PHE A 162 -0.58 -21.92 -24.34
CA PHE A 162 -0.20 -20.56 -23.92
C PHE A 162 -1.35 -19.87 -23.21
N PHE A 163 -1.01 -19.00 -22.26
CA PHE A 163 -1.93 -18.22 -21.44
C PHE A 163 -1.66 -16.75 -21.69
N GLY A 164 -2.71 -15.98 -21.94
CA GLY A 164 -2.53 -14.64 -22.47
C GLY A 164 -3.79 -13.82 -22.62
N THR A 165 -3.75 -12.84 -23.51
CA THR A 165 -4.91 -12.10 -23.95
C THR A 165 -4.87 -11.87 -25.45
N LYS A 166 -6.05 -11.88 -26.08
CA LYS A 166 -6.25 -11.37 -27.42
C LYS A 166 -7.20 -10.19 -27.42
N THR A 167 -6.78 -9.06 -28.00
CA THR A 167 -7.52 -7.79 -27.94
C THR A 167 -7.97 -7.46 -26.51
N ASN A 168 -7.07 -7.63 -25.54
CA ASN A 168 -7.27 -7.43 -24.10
C ASN A 168 -8.28 -8.39 -23.43
N ARG A 169 -8.87 -9.34 -24.16
CA ARG A 169 -9.70 -10.40 -23.59
C ARG A 169 -8.81 -11.56 -23.15
N PRO A 170 -8.95 -12.08 -21.91
CA PRO A 170 -8.17 -13.22 -21.44
C PRO A 170 -8.40 -14.42 -22.33
N GLU A 171 -7.30 -15.07 -22.71
CA GLU A 171 -7.32 -16.21 -23.61
C GLU A 171 -6.39 -17.33 -23.16
N PHE A 172 -6.71 -18.49 -23.69
CA PHE A 172 -6.00 -19.72 -23.58
C PHE A 172 -5.98 -20.36 -24.97
N TYR A 173 -4.81 -20.76 -25.42
CA TYR A 173 -4.67 -21.48 -26.68
C TYR A 173 -4.09 -22.86 -26.41
N ASN A 174 -4.71 -23.88 -27.00
CA ASN A 174 -4.26 -25.26 -26.92
C ASN A 174 -4.38 -25.94 -28.29
N GLU A 175 -3.27 -26.45 -28.81
CA GLU A 175 -3.20 -27.10 -30.13
C GLU A 175 -4.07 -28.35 -30.22
N LYS A 176 -4.36 -29.00 -29.09
CA LYS A 176 -5.28 -30.15 -29.03
C LYS A 176 -6.70 -29.80 -29.50
N GLU A 177 -7.10 -28.52 -29.45
CA GLU A 177 -8.49 -28.09 -29.60
C GLU A 177 -8.74 -27.06 -30.71
N PHE A 178 -7.82 -26.97 -31.67
CA PHE A 178 -7.98 -26.21 -32.92
C PHE A 178 -8.26 -24.69 -32.76
N GLY A 179 -7.69 -24.02 -31.75
CA GLY A 179 -7.62 -22.55 -31.76
C GLY A 179 -7.66 -21.86 -30.40
N ASP A 180 -7.70 -20.52 -30.48
CA ASP A 180 -7.81 -19.62 -29.33
C ASP A 180 -9.15 -19.80 -28.62
N VAL A 181 -9.11 -19.77 -27.29
CA VAL A 181 -10.27 -19.84 -26.44
C VAL A 181 -10.25 -18.71 -25.45
N PHE A 182 -11.40 -18.07 -25.28
CA PHE A 182 -11.51 -16.93 -24.39
C PHE A 182 -12.23 -17.28 -23.09
N PHE A 183 -11.82 -16.63 -22.01
CA PHE A 183 -12.51 -16.66 -20.72
C PHE A 183 -13.57 -15.57 -20.69
N GLY A 184 -14.84 -15.96 -20.51
CA GLY A 184 -15.95 -15.00 -20.45
C GLY A 184 -16.07 -14.09 -21.66
N THR A 185 -16.79 -12.98 -21.54
CA THR A 185 -16.91 -11.94 -22.59
C THR A 185 -16.19 -10.64 -22.27
N ASP A 186 -15.73 -10.48 -21.02
CA ASP A 186 -15.16 -9.24 -20.53
C ASP A 186 -13.72 -9.03 -21.02
N VAL A 187 -13.29 -7.77 -21.07
CA VAL A 187 -11.90 -7.38 -21.36
C VAL A 187 -11.20 -6.93 -20.08
N ILE A 188 -9.87 -7.02 -20.05
CA ILE A 188 -9.05 -6.48 -18.96
C ILE A 188 -8.89 -4.97 -19.18
N SER A 189 -9.44 -4.15 -18.27
CA SER A 189 -9.39 -2.68 -18.36
C SER A 189 -8.02 -2.08 -18.07
N THR A 190 -7.13 -2.80 -17.39
CA THR A 190 -5.79 -2.32 -17.01
C THR A 190 -4.75 -2.45 -18.13
N VAL A 191 -5.08 -3.09 -19.26
CA VAL A 191 -4.15 -3.15 -20.39
C VAL A 191 -4.01 -1.75 -21.01
N GLU A 192 -2.83 -1.41 -21.53
CA GLU A 192 -2.52 -0.09 -22.14
C GLU A 192 -2.46 1.10 -21.18
N SER A 193 -2.68 0.89 -19.88
CA SER A 193 -2.75 1.96 -18.90
C SER A 193 -1.45 2.15 -18.10
N ASN A 194 -0.48 1.25 -18.21
CA ASN A 194 0.64 1.10 -17.26
C ASN A 194 0.20 0.82 -15.80
N VAL A 195 -1.08 0.50 -15.57
CA VAL A 195 -1.63 0.14 -14.26
C VAL A 195 -1.43 -1.36 -14.02
N PRO A 196 -0.75 -1.75 -12.93
CA PRO A 196 -0.53 -3.16 -12.65
C PRO A 196 -1.81 -3.92 -12.32
N SER A 197 -1.78 -5.22 -12.55
CA SER A 197 -2.85 -6.15 -12.21
C SER A 197 -2.30 -7.49 -11.77
N ILE A 198 -3.11 -8.24 -11.04
CA ILE A 198 -2.86 -9.62 -10.65
C ILE A 198 -3.69 -10.52 -11.56
N GLN A 199 -3.03 -11.20 -12.49
CA GLN A 199 -3.66 -12.17 -13.37
C GLN A 199 -3.47 -13.57 -12.81
N SER A 200 -4.57 -14.28 -12.60
CA SER A 200 -4.58 -15.63 -12.08
C SER A 200 -5.15 -16.60 -13.10
N TYR A 201 -4.42 -17.65 -13.41
CA TYR A 201 -4.91 -18.78 -14.22
C TYR A 201 -4.93 -20.02 -13.34
N TYR A 202 -6.04 -20.73 -13.33
CA TYR A 202 -6.16 -21.97 -12.58
C TYR A 202 -7.06 -22.93 -13.33
N ASN A 203 -7.07 -24.18 -12.92
CA ASN A 203 -7.95 -25.17 -13.48
C ASN A 203 -8.51 -26.10 -12.40
N ASN A 204 -9.55 -26.85 -12.73
CA ASN A 204 -10.05 -27.95 -11.90
C ASN A 204 -10.06 -29.24 -12.73
N ASP A 205 -9.60 -30.35 -12.16
CA ASP A 205 -9.82 -31.68 -12.74
C ASP A 205 -11.22 -32.18 -12.38
N VAL A 206 -12.11 -32.27 -13.37
CA VAL A 206 -13.46 -32.81 -13.22
C VAL A 206 -13.59 -34.02 -14.14
N ALA A 207 -13.65 -35.22 -13.57
CA ALA A 207 -13.79 -36.48 -14.29
C ALA A 207 -12.72 -36.72 -15.39
N GLY A 208 -11.48 -36.25 -15.16
CA GLY A 208 -10.36 -36.41 -16.08
C GLY A 208 -10.18 -35.26 -17.07
N ASN A 209 -11.08 -34.27 -17.04
CA ASN A 209 -11.06 -33.07 -17.86
C ASN A 209 -10.57 -31.86 -17.05
N VAL A 210 -9.56 -31.17 -17.57
CA VAL A 210 -9.00 -29.95 -16.97
C VAL A 210 -9.76 -28.72 -17.45
N ASN A 211 -10.64 -28.16 -16.61
CA ASN A 211 -11.38 -26.93 -16.92
C ASN A 211 -10.61 -25.71 -16.43
N TYR A 212 -10.21 -24.82 -17.33
CA TYR A 212 -9.46 -23.61 -16.99
C TYR A 212 -10.36 -22.44 -16.57
N PHE A 213 -9.81 -21.52 -15.78
CA PHE A 213 -10.43 -20.30 -15.32
C PHE A 213 -9.40 -19.17 -15.29
N PHE A 214 -9.92 -17.94 -15.34
CA PHE A 214 -9.12 -16.74 -15.23
C PHE A 214 -9.76 -15.75 -14.25
N ASP A 215 -8.93 -15.21 -13.36
CA ASP A 215 -9.28 -14.08 -12.51
C ASP A 215 -8.33 -12.90 -12.76
N ASN A 216 -8.84 -11.67 -12.75
CA ASN A 216 -8.04 -10.44 -12.75
C ASN A 216 -8.36 -9.61 -11.50
N ASN A 217 -7.35 -9.32 -10.67
CA ASN A 217 -7.53 -8.65 -9.37
C ASN A 217 -8.60 -9.31 -8.49
N GLY A 218 -8.78 -10.63 -8.60
CA GLY A 218 -9.82 -11.39 -7.89
C GLY A 218 -11.21 -11.38 -8.54
N PHE A 219 -11.44 -10.67 -9.66
CA PHE A 219 -12.67 -10.80 -10.44
C PHE A 219 -12.58 -12.00 -11.38
N THR A 220 -13.52 -12.94 -11.28
CA THR A 220 -13.58 -14.14 -12.11
C THR A 220 -14.27 -13.87 -13.45
N TYR A 221 -13.57 -14.14 -14.56
CA TYR A 221 -14.09 -13.99 -15.93
C TYR A 221 -14.90 -15.22 -16.39
N GLY A 222 -14.94 -16.29 -15.59
CA GLY A 222 -15.60 -17.53 -15.92
C GLY A 222 -14.74 -18.48 -16.75
N GLY A 223 -15.35 -19.58 -17.20
CA GLY A 223 -14.66 -20.62 -17.95
C GLY A 223 -14.46 -20.31 -19.44
N PRO A 224 -13.67 -21.15 -20.14
CA PRO A 224 -13.47 -21.07 -21.58
C PRO A 224 -14.77 -21.23 -22.37
N SER A 225 -14.93 -20.46 -23.45
CA SER A 225 -16.15 -20.43 -24.29
C SER A 225 -16.55 -21.76 -24.95
N ASN A 226 -15.65 -22.73 -25.04
CA ASN A 226 -15.86 -24.04 -25.66
C ASN A 226 -15.56 -25.24 -24.72
N GLY A 227 -15.33 -24.99 -23.42
CA GLY A 227 -15.17 -26.07 -22.43
C GLY A 227 -13.93 -26.94 -22.61
N VAL A 228 -12.80 -26.35 -23.03
CA VAL A 228 -11.53 -27.07 -23.28
C VAL A 228 -11.07 -27.92 -22.12
N SER A 229 -10.56 -29.13 -22.43
CA SER A 229 -9.90 -30.00 -21.46
C SER A 229 -8.62 -30.70 -21.96
N SER A 230 -7.55 -30.55 -21.20
CA SER A 230 -6.36 -31.40 -21.34
C SER A 230 -6.48 -32.66 -20.48
N ILE A 231 -5.88 -33.76 -20.94
CA ILE A 231 -5.76 -35.01 -20.16
C ILE A 231 -4.33 -35.25 -19.65
N ASN A 232 -3.36 -34.44 -20.08
CA ASN A 232 -1.94 -34.51 -19.73
C ASN A 232 -1.44 -33.14 -19.25
N ASN A 233 -0.34 -33.15 -18.49
CA ASN A 233 0.40 -31.93 -18.19
C ASN A 233 1.60 -31.74 -19.12
N TYR A 234 2.12 -30.52 -19.14
CA TYR A 234 3.17 -30.06 -20.05
C TYR A 234 4.40 -29.63 -19.22
N PRO A 235 5.33 -30.55 -18.91
CA PRO A 235 6.48 -30.28 -18.05
C PRO A 235 7.39 -29.23 -18.68
N GLY A 236 7.75 -28.21 -17.89
CA GLY A 236 8.59 -27.11 -18.35
C GLY A 236 7.76 -25.91 -18.80
N MET A 237 8.20 -24.74 -18.34
CA MET A 237 7.49 -23.48 -18.51
C MET A 237 8.45 -22.42 -19.02
N VAL A 238 7.94 -21.55 -19.88
CA VAL A 238 8.61 -20.30 -20.22
C VAL A 238 7.68 -19.15 -19.83
N LEU A 239 8.11 -18.36 -18.85
CA LEU A 239 7.48 -17.08 -18.50
C LEU A 239 7.92 -16.04 -19.53
N LEU A 240 6.96 -15.42 -20.21
CA LEU A 240 7.25 -14.47 -21.27
C LEU A 240 6.14 -13.45 -21.37
N MET A 241 6.48 -12.19 -21.57
CA MET A 241 5.50 -11.14 -21.84
C MET A 241 5.75 -10.61 -23.24
N ASP A 242 5.24 -11.35 -24.21
CA ASP A 242 5.49 -11.05 -25.61
C ASP A 242 4.21 -11.05 -26.43
N ASN A 243 4.27 -10.36 -27.56
CA ASN A 243 3.24 -10.43 -28.57
C ASN A 243 3.51 -11.62 -29.48
N ASP A 244 2.52 -12.49 -29.69
CA ASP A 244 2.69 -13.57 -30.66
C ASP A 244 2.74 -12.97 -32.07
N GLY A 245 3.91 -13.03 -32.70
CA GLY A 245 4.22 -12.50 -34.02
C GLY A 245 3.56 -13.24 -35.18
N GLY A 246 2.27 -13.56 -35.08
CA GLY A 246 1.45 -13.75 -36.28
C GLY A 246 1.49 -12.50 -37.16
N SER A 247 1.23 -12.64 -38.46
CA SER A 247 1.34 -11.59 -39.49
C SER A 247 0.55 -10.32 -39.10
N GLY A 248 1.19 -9.34 -38.45
CA GLY A 248 0.54 -8.07 -38.13
C GLY A 248 0.93 -7.41 -36.81
N SER A 249 1.70 -8.06 -35.92
CA SER A 249 2.24 -7.36 -34.74
C SER A 249 3.54 -6.61 -35.03
N SER A 250 3.60 -5.33 -34.66
CA SER A 250 4.77 -4.46 -34.85
C SER A 250 5.27 -3.80 -33.56
N SER A 251 4.73 -4.17 -32.38
CA SER A 251 5.13 -3.61 -31.09
C SER A 251 5.57 -4.69 -30.12
N LEU A 252 6.79 -4.52 -29.61
CA LEU A 252 7.51 -5.41 -28.69
C LEU A 252 7.70 -4.74 -27.33
N ALA A 253 6.79 -3.82 -26.99
CA ALA A 253 6.92 -2.99 -25.80
C ALA A 253 7.04 -3.87 -24.55
N GLY A 254 8.14 -3.66 -23.81
CA GLY A 254 8.49 -4.43 -22.64
C GLY A 254 7.47 -4.25 -21.53
N ASP A 255 6.66 -5.28 -21.32
CA ASP A 255 5.80 -5.38 -20.15
C ASP A 255 6.65 -5.76 -18.93
N ARG A 256 6.12 -5.50 -17.73
CA ARG A 256 6.89 -5.63 -16.48
C ARG A 256 6.21 -6.59 -15.53
N ILE A 257 7.00 -7.45 -14.89
CA ILE A 257 6.56 -8.44 -13.91
C ILE A 257 7.13 -8.09 -12.53
N GLY A 258 6.26 -8.01 -11.53
CA GLY A 258 6.69 -7.86 -10.14
C GLY A 258 6.97 -9.21 -9.50
N GLU A 259 6.02 -10.14 -9.65
CA GLU A 259 6.08 -11.50 -9.12
C GLU A 259 5.40 -12.49 -10.06
N PHE A 260 5.94 -13.71 -10.11
CA PHE A 260 5.29 -14.87 -10.72
C PHE A 260 5.27 -16.04 -9.73
N ILE A 261 4.10 -16.65 -9.58
CA ILE A 261 3.85 -17.74 -8.64
C ILE A 261 3.17 -18.88 -9.40
N LEU A 262 3.59 -20.12 -9.15
CA LEU A 262 2.96 -21.33 -9.69
C LEU A 262 2.82 -22.40 -8.61
N TYR A 263 1.61 -22.95 -8.53
CA TYR A 263 1.26 -24.13 -7.77
C TYR A 263 0.92 -25.28 -8.71
N SER A 264 1.32 -26.50 -8.35
CA SER A 264 0.98 -27.74 -9.06
C SER A 264 -0.33 -28.36 -8.59
N GLU A 265 -1.22 -27.56 -8.00
CA GLU A 265 -2.57 -27.96 -7.64
C GLU A 265 -3.54 -26.79 -7.79
N THR A 266 -4.83 -27.11 -7.82
CA THR A 266 -5.91 -26.14 -7.70
C THR A 266 -5.99 -25.65 -6.27
N GLN A 267 -5.70 -24.36 -6.05
CA GLN A 267 -5.91 -23.76 -4.75
C GLN A 267 -7.40 -23.61 -4.46
N THR A 268 -7.77 -23.76 -3.20
CA THR A 268 -9.11 -23.41 -2.69
C THR A 268 -9.38 -21.91 -2.86
N SER A 269 -10.66 -21.50 -2.87
CA SER A 269 -11.01 -20.08 -2.98
C SER A 269 -10.40 -19.22 -1.87
N GLU A 270 -10.24 -19.77 -0.67
CA GLU A 270 -9.60 -19.13 0.48
C GLU A 270 -8.09 -18.92 0.25
N GLU A 271 -7.38 -19.96 -0.17
CA GLU A 271 -5.96 -19.87 -0.53
C GLU A 271 -5.73 -18.86 -1.65
N ARG A 272 -6.58 -18.88 -2.69
CA ARG A 272 -6.50 -17.88 -3.77
C ARG A 272 -6.70 -16.47 -3.24
N GLN A 273 -7.59 -16.28 -2.28
CA GLN A 273 -7.82 -14.98 -1.65
C GLN A 273 -6.62 -14.52 -0.81
N ARG A 274 -5.94 -15.42 -0.08
CA ARG A 274 -4.70 -15.09 0.64
C ARG A 274 -3.57 -14.66 -0.29
N VAL A 275 -3.32 -15.40 -1.38
CA VAL A 275 -2.27 -15.03 -2.35
C VAL A 275 -2.59 -13.70 -3.03
N ASN A 276 -3.85 -13.50 -3.43
CA ASN A 276 -4.31 -12.21 -3.98
C ASN A 276 -4.15 -11.07 -2.97
N SER A 277 -4.47 -11.29 -1.69
CA SER A 277 -4.33 -10.28 -0.62
C SER A 277 -2.88 -9.87 -0.42
N TYR A 278 -1.97 -10.85 -0.40
CA TYR A 278 -0.53 -10.62 -0.31
C TYR A 278 -0.02 -9.74 -1.46
N LEU A 279 -0.32 -10.10 -2.71
CA LEU A 279 0.08 -9.33 -3.89
C LEU A 279 -0.59 -7.94 -3.90
N ALA A 280 -1.86 -7.87 -3.52
CA ALA A 280 -2.63 -6.63 -3.53
C ALA A 280 -2.09 -5.61 -2.52
N ILE A 281 -1.73 -6.03 -1.30
CA ILE A 281 -1.11 -5.14 -0.31
C ILE A 281 0.27 -4.72 -0.79
N LYS A 282 1.11 -5.66 -1.25
CA LYS A 282 2.46 -5.35 -1.71
C LYS A 282 2.46 -4.33 -2.86
N TYR A 283 1.57 -4.51 -3.82
CA TYR A 283 1.52 -3.68 -5.03
C TYR A 283 0.45 -2.59 -5.01
N GLY A 284 -0.24 -2.37 -3.88
CA GLY A 284 -1.21 -1.28 -3.73
C GLY A 284 -2.45 -1.41 -4.61
N ILE A 285 -2.85 -2.64 -4.93
CA ILE A 285 -3.95 -2.97 -5.84
C ILE A 285 -5.24 -3.13 -5.03
N THR A 286 -6.31 -2.50 -5.51
CA THR A 286 -7.67 -2.80 -5.02
C THR A 286 -8.16 -4.10 -5.65
N LEU A 287 -8.39 -5.13 -4.84
CA LEU A 287 -9.05 -6.35 -5.26
C LEU A 287 -10.51 -6.06 -5.63
N GLN A 288 -11.08 -6.87 -6.51
CA GLN A 288 -12.48 -6.81 -6.90
C GLN A 288 -13.38 -6.81 -5.66
N GLN A 289 -14.24 -5.82 -5.56
CA GLN A 289 -15.11 -5.67 -4.40
C GLN A 289 -16.43 -6.41 -4.62
N PRO A 290 -17.00 -7.05 -3.57
CA PRO A 290 -16.66 -6.91 -2.14
C PRO A 290 -15.72 -7.99 -1.55
N LEU A 291 -14.50 -8.22 -2.08
CA LEU A 291 -13.55 -9.16 -1.47
C LEU A 291 -12.86 -8.58 -0.22
N ASN A 292 -12.76 -9.42 0.83
CA ASN A 292 -11.91 -9.20 2.00
C ASN A 292 -10.43 -9.37 1.64
N TYR A 293 -9.56 -8.80 2.48
CA TYR A 293 -8.13 -9.10 2.46
C TYR A 293 -7.79 -10.00 3.65
N LEU A 294 -6.95 -11.01 3.42
CA LEU A 294 -6.55 -12.01 4.39
C LEU A 294 -5.03 -12.01 4.60
N SER A 295 -4.59 -12.20 5.84
CA SER A 295 -3.19 -12.52 6.18
C SER A 295 -2.87 -13.99 5.90
N ALA A 296 -1.58 -14.39 6.02
CA ALA A 296 -1.14 -15.78 5.89
C ALA A 296 -1.92 -16.77 6.76
N ASP A 297 -2.36 -16.36 7.94
CA ASP A 297 -3.10 -17.15 8.91
C ASP A 297 -4.63 -16.97 8.83
N GLN A 298 -5.12 -16.51 7.68
CA GLN A 298 -6.55 -16.42 7.35
C GLN A 298 -7.31 -15.38 8.18
N ILE A 299 -6.61 -14.46 8.85
CA ILE A 299 -7.22 -13.35 9.57
C ILE A 299 -7.60 -12.26 8.57
N VAL A 300 -8.80 -11.71 8.74
CA VAL A 300 -9.29 -10.60 7.92
C VAL A 300 -8.53 -9.32 8.29
N THR A 301 -7.74 -8.78 7.35
CA THR A 301 -6.98 -7.53 7.50
C THR A 301 -7.69 -6.33 6.88
N TRP A 302 -8.61 -6.58 5.94
CA TRP A 302 -9.63 -5.65 5.47
C TRP A 302 -10.96 -6.37 5.35
N ASN A 303 -11.95 -5.95 6.14
CA ASN A 303 -13.33 -6.42 6.05
C ASN A 303 -14.11 -5.50 5.10
N SER A 304 -14.42 -5.98 3.90
CA SER A 304 -15.16 -5.24 2.88
C SER A 304 -16.63 -5.01 3.26
N ASN A 305 -17.17 -5.79 4.19
CA ASN A 305 -18.55 -5.69 4.65
C ASN A 305 -18.72 -4.69 5.81
N LEU A 306 -17.63 -4.20 6.41
CA LEU A 306 -17.72 -3.24 7.52
C LEU A 306 -18.38 -1.93 7.05
N ASN A 307 -17.97 -1.41 5.89
CA ASN A 307 -18.65 -0.33 5.22
C ASN A 307 -18.34 -0.36 3.72
N THR A 308 -19.30 -0.82 2.91
CA THR A 308 -19.11 -1.05 1.47
C THR A 308 -18.84 0.21 0.68
N ASN A 309 -19.19 1.39 1.21
CA ASN A 309 -18.91 2.66 0.55
C ASN A 309 -17.42 3.01 0.53
N PHE A 310 -16.59 2.34 1.34
CA PHE A 310 -15.16 2.61 1.46
C PHE A 310 -14.27 1.58 0.75
N ASN A 311 -14.89 0.72 -0.06
CA ASN A 311 -14.22 -0.34 -0.80
C ASN A 311 -13.60 0.19 -2.11
N HIS A 312 -12.93 1.33 -2.06
CA HIS A 312 -12.27 1.93 -3.22
C HIS A 312 -10.84 2.29 -2.89
N ASN A 313 -9.96 2.19 -3.89
CA ASN A 313 -8.54 2.58 -3.78
C ASN A 313 -7.89 1.98 -2.52
N ILE A 314 -8.15 0.69 -2.26
CA ILE A 314 -7.66 -0.03 -1.09
C ILE A 314 -6.16 -0.30 -1.26
N PHE A 315 -5.37 0.08 -0.24
CA PHE A 315 -3.93 -0.20 -0.14
C PHE A 315 -3.49 -0.28 1.32
N GLY A 316 -2.26 -0.69 1.60
CA GLY A 316 -1.78 -0.74 2.97
C GLY A 316 -0.29 -0.99 3.14
N ILE A 317 0.16 -0.83 4.39
CA ILE A 317 1.48 -1.24 4.85
C ILE A 317 1.34 -2.43 5.79
N ALA A 318 2.28 -3.37 5.73
CA ALA A 318 2.16 -4.64 6.42
C ALA A 318 3.50 -5.33 6.69
N LYS A 319 3.51 -6.14 7.74
CA LYS A 319 4.51 -7.17 8.01
C LYS A 319 3.81 -8.51 8.25
N ASP A 320 4.14 -9.50 7.44
CA ASP A 320 3.69 -10.89 7.57
C ASP A 320 4.83 -11.82 7.12
N ASP A 321 5.49 -12.43 8.11
CA ASP A 321 6.73 -13.17 7.92
C ASP A 321 6.52 -14.49 7.18
N LEU A 322 5.37 -15.14 7.35
CA LEU A 322 5.03 -16.35 6.59
C LEU A 322 4.84 -16.05 5.10
N SER A 323 4.33 -14.86 4.79
CA SER A 323 4.15 -14.37 3.41
C SER A 323 5.41 -13.75 2.79
N ALA A 324 6.49 -13.59 3.56
CA ALA A 324 7.60 -12.69 3.21
C ALA A 324 7.16 -11.26 2.86
N LEU A 325 6.03 -10.80 3.41
CA LEU A 325 5.50 -9.48 3.15
C LEU A 325 6.09 -8.50 4.16
N ASN A 326 6.78 -7.49 3.64
CA ASN A 326 7.29 -6.37 4.44
C ASN A 326 7.10 -5.06 3.65
N GLN A 327 5.86 -4.60 3.55
CA GLN A 327 5.50 -3.36 2.85
C GLN A 327 5.51 -2.20 3.84
N MET A 328 6.56 -1.39 3.80
CA MET A 328 6.84 -0.29 4.72
C MET A 328 6.49 1.09 4.16
N VAL A 329 6.15 1.16 2.87
CA VAL A 329 5.61 2.34 2.20
C VAL A 329 4.60 1.92 1.15
N SER A 330 3.46 2.59 1.04
CA SER A 330 2.44 2.22 0.06
C SER A 330 1.53 3.37 -0.29
N LYS A 331 0.98 3.33 -1.50
CA LYS A 331 -0.16 4.10 -1.96
C LYS A 331 -1.10 3.21 -2.79
N SER A 332 -2.32 3.67 -3.04
CA SER A 332 -3.16 3.03 -4.07
C SER A 332 -2.59 3.35 -5.45
N ILE A 333 -2.50 2.33 -6.30
CA ILE A 333 -2.06 2.43 -7.71
C ILE A 333 -3.20 2.74 -8.68
N ASN A 334 -4.45 2.82 -8.21
CA ASN A 334 -5.58 3.19 -9.05
C ASN A 334 -5.48 4.68 -9.44
N GLU A 335 -4.88 4.96 -10.60
CA GLU A 335 -4.66 6.34 -11.07
C GLU A 335 -5.96 7.04 -11.52
N GLU A 336 -6.95 6.26 -11.96
CA GLU A 336 -8.26 6.72 -12.45
C GLU A 336 -9.08 7.50 -11.41
N ASN A 337 -8.70 7.46 -10.12
CA ASN A 337 -9.42 8.13 -9.03
C ASN A 337 -8.59 9.19 -8.26
N ASN A 338 -7.45 9.64 -8.82
CA ASN A 338 -6.58 10.65 -8.18
C ASN A 338 -6.14 10.21 -6.76
N SER A 339 -5.43 9.08 -6.64
CA SER A 339 -4.90 8.61 -5.35
C SER A 339 -3.97 9.66 -4.73
N ILE A 340 -4.36 10.23 -3.57
CA ILE A 340 -3.63 11.34 -2.92
C ILE A 340 -2.86 10.93 -1.67
N LEU A 341 -2.97 9.67 -1.22
CA LEU A 341 -2.41 9.22 0.05
C LEU A 341 -1.23 8.28 -0.14
N THR A 342 -0.18 8.53 0.64
CA THR A 342 0.94 7.60 0.83
C THR A 342 1.15 7.36 2.32
N LEU A 343 1.23 6.09 2.72
CA LEU A 343 1.58 5.66 4.07
C LEU A 343 3.04 5.20 4.09
N ALA A 344 3.74 5.43 5.21
CA ALA A 344 5.09 4.93 5.42
C ALA A 344 5.39 4.68 6.91
N THR A 345 6.29 3.76 7.21
CA THR A 345 6.81 3.54 8.57
C THR A 345 7.85 4.58 9.00
N THR A 346 8.38 5.35 8.06
CA THR A 346 9.33 6.44 8.29
C THR A 346 8.87 7.70 7.56
N ASN A 347 9.39 8.88 7.95
CA ASN A 347 9.10 10.16 7.27
C ASN A 347 9.83 10.25 5.90
N ASN A 348 9.58 9.28 5.03
CA ASN A 348 10.09 9.20 3.68
C ASN A 348 9.07 8.50 2.76
N PHE A 349 8.52 9.29 1.84
CA PHE A 349 7.45 8.88 0.92
C PHE A 349 7.95 8.70 -0.52
N VAL A 350 9.27 8.71 -0.74
CA VAL A 350 9.88 8.75 -2.09
C VAL A 350 10.74 7.52 -2.36
N LEU A 351 11.55 7.10 -1.39
CA LEU A 351 12.51 6.03 -1.61
C LEU A 351 11.83 4.66 -1.73
N PRO A 352 12.46 3.66 -2.39
CA PRO A 352 11.92 2.32 -2.54
C PRO A 352 11.54 1.65 -1.22
N ASN A 353 10.69 0.63 -1.29
CA ASN A 353 10.30 -0.16 -0.12
C ASN A 353 11.49 -0.88 0.54
N ALA A 354 12.49 -1.29 -0.25
CA ALA A 354 13.70 -1.96 0.24
C ALA A 354 14.80 -1.00 0.75
N ASP A 355 14.51 0.30 0.87
CA ASP A 355 15.50 1.26 1.36
C ASP A 355 15.96 0.94 2.79
N LEU A 356 17.28 0.97 3.02
CA LEU A 356 17.90 0.60 4.31
C LEU A 356 17.55 1.55 5.46
N GLY A 357 17.05 2.75 5.15
CA GLY A 357 16.58 3.72 6.14
C GLY A 357 15.16 3.45 6.65
N ARG A 358 14.44 2.47 6.08
CA ARG A 358 13.10 2.09 6.54
C ARG A 358 13.16 1.18 7.76
N VAL A 359 12.15 1.31 8.62
CA VAL A 359 12.00 0.49 9.82
C VAL A 359 10.75 -0.37 9.66
N ALA A 360 10.91 -1.69 9.72
CA ALA A 360 9.78 -2.63 9.65
C ALA A 360 8.95 -2.57 10.94
N PHE A 361 7.71 -3.04 10.88
CA PHE A 361 6.97 -3.29 12.11
C PHE A 361 7.72 -4.29 13.00
N PRO A 362 7.75 -4.10 14.33
CA PRO A 362 8.45 -5.01 15.23
C PRO A 362 7.74 -6.35 15.38
N GLN A 363 6.41 -6.35 15.27
CA GLN A 363 5.57 -7.53 15.44
C GLN A 363 5.16 -8.10 14.07
N ASP A 364 5.28 -9.42 13.93
CA ASP A 364 4.68 -10.17 12.82
C ASP A 364 3.15 -10.01 12.77
N LYS A 365 2.56 -10.21 11.59
CA LYS A 365 1.11 -10.08 11.31
C LYS A 365 0.54 -8.70 11.63
N THR A 366 1.29 -7.65 11.34
CA THR A 366 0.88 -6.26 11.58
C THR A 366 0.45 -5.62 10.28
N PHE A 367 -0.76 -5.05 10.25
CA PHE A 367 -1.35 -4.49 9.03
C PHE A 367 -2.03 -3.16 9.32
N LEU A 368 -1.87 -2.19 8.43
CA LEU A 368 -2.74 -1.02 8.29
C LEU A 368 -3.22 -0.96 6.85
N VAL A 369 -4.52 -1.20 6.64
CA VAL A 369 -5.15 -1.19 5.31
C VAL A 369 -6.21 -0.09 5.29
N ILE A 370 -6.21 0.71 4.22
CA ILE A 370 -7.06 1.89 4.07
C ILE A 370 -7.78 1.83 2.74
N GLY A 371 -9.06 2.21 2.72
CA GLY A 371 -9.86 2.44 1.52
C GLY A 371 -10.65 3.76 1.61
N ASP A 372 -11.06 4.31 0.47
CA ASP A 372 -11.76 5.59 0.37
C ASP A 372 -13.19 5.48 -0.18
N ASN A 373 -13.92 6.58 -0.07
CA ASN A 373 -15.32 6.70 -0.51
C ASN A 373 -15.51 7.03 -2.00
N ASN A 374 -14.46 6.95 -2.81
CA ASN A 374 -14.40 7.29 -4.23
C ASN A 374 -14.84 8.72 -4.62
N VAL A 375 -15.01 9.63 -3.65
CA VAL A 375 -15.43 11.01 -3.93
C VAL A 375 -14.27 11.77 -4.55
N GLN A 376 -14.47 12.34 -5.75
CA GLN A 376 -13.43 13.13 -6.46
C GLN A 376 -13.70 14.64 -6.45
N ALA A 377 -14.71 15.09 -5.71
CA ALA A 377 -15.08 16.50 -5.62
C ALA A 377 -13.94 17.34 -5.00
N LEU A 378 -13.50 18.36 -5.73
CA LEU A 378 -12.46 19.30 -5.32
C LEU A 378 -12.97 20.47 -4.44
N PRO A 379 -14.22 20.94 -4.53
CA PRO A 379 -14.70 21.98 -3.62
C PRO A 379 -14.69 21.52 -2.17
N LEU A 380 -14.24 22.40 -1.27
CA LEU A 380 -14.23 22.14 0.17
C LEU A 380 -15.63 22.35 0.75
N VAL A 381 -15.97 21.61 1.80
CA VAL A 381 -17.23 21.75 2.54
C VAL A 381 -16.98 22.32 3.93
N ASN A 382 -17.90 23.14 4.42
CA ASN A 382 -17.81 23.72 5.75
C ASN A 382 -17.90 22.60 6.81
N PHE A 383 -17.09 22.73 7.85
CA PHE A 383 -17.12 21.84 9.00
C PHE A 383 -16.94 22.62 10.30
N GLY A 384 -17.82 22.38 11.27
CA GLY A 384 -17.84 23.11 12.54
C GLY A 384 -18.21 24.58 12.35
N ALA A 385 -17.61 25.46 13.17
CA ALA A 385 -17.75 26.90 13.00
C ALA A 385 -16.88 27.39 11.83
N THR A 386 -17.42 28.26 10.98
CA THR A 386 -16.67 28.99 9.97
C THR A 386 -15.48 29.70 10.62
N PRO A 387 -14.27 29.69 10.02
CA PRO A 387 -13.95 29.30 8.64
C PRO A 387 -13.53 27.83 8.41
N GLY A 388 -13.83 26.91 9.34
CA GLY A 388 -13.43 25.50 9.21
C GLY A 388 -13.95 24.82 7.93
N LYS A 389 -13.04 24.21 7.18
CA LYS A 389 -13.34 23.52 5.91
C LYS A 389 -12.66 22.15 5.85
N ILE A 390 -13.30 21.18 5.21
CA ILE A 390 -12.75 19.84 4.92
C ILE A 390 -12.95 19.46 3.45
N ILE A 391 -12.13 18.54 2.97
CA ILE A 391 -12.38 17.88 1.68
C ILE A 391 -13.50 16.84 1.82
N GLN A 392 -14.20 16.54 0.72
CA GLN A 392 -15.32 15.59 0.73
C GLN A 392 -14.86 14.13 0.62
N ARG A 393 -13.59 13.91 0.23
CA ARG A 393 -13.01 12.57 0.23
C ARG A 393 -12.73 12.13 1.66
N THR A 394 -13.12 10.90 1.95
CA THR A 394 -13.00 10.31 3.29
C THR A 394 -12.46 8.90 3.18
N TRP A 395 -11.68 8.50 4.16
CA TRP A 395 -11.07 7.17 4.23
C TRP A 395 -11.52 6.41 5.45
N LEU A 396 -11.49 5.09 5.38
CA LEU A 396 -11.64 4.16 6.48
C LEU A 396 -10.31 3.42 6.66
N GLY A 397 -9.74 3.48 7.85
CA GLY A 397 -8.56 2.71 8.23
C GLY A 397 -8.93 1.48 9.08
N GLN A 398 -8.48 0.30 8.65
CA GLN A 398 -8.56 -0.94 9.41
C GLN A 398 -7.15 -1.39 9.77
N LYS A 399 -6.94 -1.86 11.01
CA LYS A 399 -5.63 -2.31 11.47
C LYS A 399 -5.70 -3.68 12.13
N THR A 400 -4.62 -4.42 12.00
CA THR A 400 -4.36 -5.68 12.71
C THR A 400 -3.09 -5.53 13.54
N ASN A 401 -3.15 -5.91 14.82
CA ASN A 401 -2.11 -5.64 15.82
C ASN A 401 -1.80 -4.15 16.02
N ASP A 402 -0.76 -3.84 16.77
CA ASP A 402 -0.30 -2.47 16.97
C ASP A 402 0.67 -2.05 15.86
N VAL A 403 0.31 -0.99 15.15
CA VAL A 403 1.09 -0.43 14.03
C VAL A 403 2.05 0.67 14.51
N GLY A 404 1.98 1.06 15.79
CA GLY A 404 2.70 2.22 16.30
C GLY A 404 2.29 3.51 15.57
N ALA A 405 3.17 4.51 15.63
CA ALA A 405 2.96 5.74 14.88
C ALA A 405 3.33 5.54 13.40
N VAL A 406 2.39 5.82 12.51
CA VAL A 406 2.56 5.72 11.06
C VAL A 406 2.63 7.11 10.45
N TRP A 407 3.55 7.29 9.50
CA TRP A 407 3.66 8.51 8.71
C TRP A 407 2.67 8.46 7.55
N LEU A 408 1.92 9.55 7.38
CA LEU A 408 0.97 9.73 6.30
C LEU A 408 1.30 11.03 5.57
N GLN A 409 1.32 10.97 4.25
CA GLN A 409 1.39 12.14 3.38
C GLN A 409 0.13 12.22 2.52
N ALA A 410 -0.50 13.40 2.52
CA ALA A 410 -1.60 13.74 1.64
C ALA A 410 -1.15 14.77 0.60
N ASP A 411 -1.29 14.44 -0.68
CA ASP A 411 -1.14 15.37 -1.80
C ASP A 411 -2.43 16.17 -1.99
N LEU A 412 -2.43 17.41 -1.53
CA LEU A 412 -3.58 18.31 -1.62
C LEU A 412 -3.46 19.30 -2.78
N SER A 413 -2.54 19.08 -3.73
CA SER A 413 -2.25 20.01 -4.83
C SER A 413 -3.46 20.30 -5.73
N ASN A 414 -4.38 19.34 -5.87
CA ASN A 414 -5.60 19.50 -6.66
C ASN A 414 -6.69 20.32 -5.94
N TYR A 415 -6.57 20.57 -4.63
CA TYR A 415 -7.52 21.37 -3.85
C TYR A 415 -7.07 22.84 -3.81
N THR A 416 -7.36 23.57 -4.88
CA THR A 416 -6.84 24.95 -5.09
C THR A 416 -7.32 25.98 -4.06
N GLU A 417 -8.39 25.69 -3.30
CA GLU A 417 -8.82 26.52 -2.16
C GLU A 417 -7.89 26.40 -0.95
N ILE A 418 -7.04 25.37 -0.87
CA ILE A 418 -6.05 25.19 0.18
C ILE A 418 -4.80 25.99 -0.21
N LEU A 419 -4.56 27.08 0.50
CA LEU A 419 -3.44 27.98 0.23
C LEU A 419 -2.17 27.49 0.95
N PRO A 420 -0.96 27.76 0.41
CA PRO A 420 0.30 27.38 1.07
C PRO A 420 0.48 27.93 2.50
N THR A 421 -0.24 28.99 2.86
CA THR A 421 -0.23 29.60 4.20
C THR A 421 -1.16 28.92 5.20
N ASP A 422 -2.04 28.04 4.73
CA ASP A 422 -3.08 27.45 5.56
C ASP A 422 -2.49 26.45 6.56
N LYS A 423 -3.20 26.31 7.68
CA LYS A 423 -2.94 25.26 8.66
C LYS A 423 -3.82 24.07 8.33
N VAL A 424 -3.19 23.04 7.76
CA VAL A 424 -3.85 21.78 7.42
C VAL A 424 -3.94 20.88 8.66
N PHE A 425 -5.06 20.17 8.79
CA PHE A 425 -5.25 19.14 9.79
C PHE A 425 -5.81 17.87 9.15
N MET A 426 -5.62 16.74 9.83
CA MET A 426 -6.33 15.49 9.61
C MET A 426 -7.38 15.35 10.69
N MET A 427 -8.61 15.04 10.31
CA MET A 427 -9.71 14.77 11.24
C MET A 427 -9.98 13.28 11.29
N MET A 428 -10.08 12.72 12.49
CA MET A 428 -10.47 11.33 12.74
C MET A 428 -11.84 11.29 13.41
N ALA A 429 -12.65 10.29 13.10
CA ALA A 429 -13.96 10.08 13.73
C ALA A 429 -14.37 8.60 13.79
N ASP A 430 -15.39 8.32 14.60
CA ASP A 430 -15.99 6.98 14.74
C ASP A 430 -16.99 6.66 13.63
N ASP A 431 -17.50 7.68 12.95
CA ASP A 431 -18.48 7.58 11.87
C ASP A 431 -18.06 8.38 10.63
N ALA A 432 -18.52 7.94 9.46
CA ALA A 432 -18.23 8.58 8.17
C ALA A 432 -18.80 10.01 8.04
N GLY A 433 -19.75 10.39 8.89
CA GLY A 433 -20.33 11.72 8.95
C GLY A 433 -19.53 12.70 9.79
N PHE A 434 -18.46 12.26 10.47
CA PHE A 434 -17.68 13.07 11.41
C PHE A 434 -18.56 13.73 12.47
N THR A 435 -19.38 12.95 13.16
CA THR A 435 -20.28 13.44 14.22
C THR A 435 -19.92 12.91 15.61
N GLN A 436 -19.13 11.84 15.71
CA GLN A 436 -18.81 11.14 16.95
C GLN A 436 -17.29 11.05 17.19
N ASN A 437 -16.88 11.35 18.43
CA ASN A 437 -15.51 11.21 18.94
C ASN A 437 -14.42 11.82 18.04
N ILE A 438 -14.69 13.03 17.56
CA ILE A 438 -13.85 13.72 16.59
C ILE A 438 -12.51 14.11 17.22
N GLN A 439 -11.42 13.73 16.54
CA GLN A 439 -10.06 14.16 16.89
C GLN A 439 -9.46 14.95 15.73
N ILE A 440 -8.69 15.97 16.05
CA ILE A 440 -8.06 16.85 15.07
C ILE A 440 -6.56 16.83 15.29
N ILE A 441 -5.85 16.39 14.26
CA ILE A 441 -4.42 16.16 14.26
C ILE A 441 -3.81 17.22 13.34
N PRO A 442 -3.04 18.20 13.85
CA PRO A 442 -2.37 19.17 13.00
C PRO A 442 -1.30 18.48 12.14
N SER A 443 -1.08 18.97 10.93
CA SER A 443 0.02 18.51 10.08
C SER A 443 1.36 18.81 10.75
N THR A 444 2.31 17.86 10.72
CA THR A 444 3.70 18.10 11.13
C THR A 444 4.41 19.05 10.17
N SER A 445 4.03 19.02 8.89
CA SER A 445 4.45 19.97 7.87
C SER A 445 3.41 20.09 6.78
N PHE A 446 3.37 21.26 6.13
CA PHE A 446 2.61 21.50 4.92
C PHE A 446 3.49 22.32 3.97
N THR A 447 3.93 21.73 2.86
CA THR A 447 4.85 22.37 1.91
C THR A 447 4.56 21.87 0.51
N ASN A 448 4.49 22.76 -0.47
CA ASN A 448 4.12 22.43 -1.86
C ASN A 448 2.83 21.60 -1.95
N ALA A 449 1.82 21.98 -1.16
CA ALA A 449 0.54 21.25 -1.02
C ALA A 449 0.63 19.80 -0.48
N MET A 450 1.80 19.37 -0.01
CA MET A 450 1.97 18.08 0.65
C MET A 450 1.81 18.25 2.15
N ALA A 451 0.75 17.68 2.73
CA ALA A 451 0.53 17.65 4.17
C ALA A 451 1.08 16.35 4.76
N VAL A 452 1.92 16.44 5.79
CA VAL A 452 2.51 15.29 6.47
C VAL A 452 1.97 15.17 7.88
N PHE A 453 1.70 13.94 8.30
CA PHE A 453 1.21 13.58 9.63
C PHE A 453 2.00 12.39 10.17
N ASN A 454 2.04 12.28 11.50
CA ASN A 454 2.53 11.11 12.21
C ASN A 454 1.52 10.74 13.29
N TYR A 455 0.86 9.58 13.16
CA TYR A 455 -0.31 9.28 13.97
C TYR A 455 -0.39 7.80 14.36
N LEU A 456 -0.88 7.55 15.58
CA LEU A 456 -1.19 6.22 16.09
C LEU A 456 -2.63 5.86 15.66
N PHE A 457 -2.76 5.14 14.54
CA PHE A 457 -4.07 4.81 13.97
C PHE A 457 -4.87 3.88 14.91
N PRO A 458 -6.10 4.26 15.30
CA PRO A 458 -7.02 3.33 15.95
C PRO A 458 -7.65 2.38 14.93
N ALA A 459 -8.22 1.27 15.41
CA ALA A 459 -8.93 0.34 14.54
C ALA A 459 -10.28 0.93 14.08
N ASN A 460 -10.61 0.73 12.81
CA ASN A 460 -11.91 0.99 12.21
C ASN A 460 -12.38 2.44 12.38
N LYS A 461 -11.52 3.40 12.04
CA LYS A 461 -11.84 4.83 12.12
C LYS A 461 -11.87 5.50 10.75
N TYR A 462 -12.71 6.52 10.67
CA TYR A 462 -12.85 7.36 9.49
C TYR A 462 -11.94 8.57 9.60
N PHE A 463 -11.42 9.04 8.47
CA PHE A 463 -10.63 10.26 8.45
C PHE A 463 -10.75 11.07 7.17
N THR A 464 -10.46 12.37 7.27
CA THR A 464 -10.40 13.33 6.16
C THR A 464 -9.42 14.45 6.47
N PHE A 465 -9.21 15.38 5.54
CA PHE A 465 -8.30 16.52 5.67
C PHE A 465 -9.05 17.83 5.54
N GLY A 466 -8.55 18.86 6.22
CA GLY A 466 -9.15 20.18 6.18
C GLY A 466 -8.21 21.31 6.54
N THR A 467 -8.74 22.53 6.49
CA THR A 467 -8.03 23.77 6.79
C THR A 467 -8.84 24.68 7.72
N HIS A 468 -8.15 25.67 8.28
CA HIS A 468 -8.77 26.77 9.02
C HIS A 468 -9.63 26.36 10.21
N LEU A 469 -9.26 25.30 10.92
CA LEU A 469 -9.98 24.95 12.14
C LEU A 469 -9.61 25.93 13.25
N GLN A 470 -10.46 26.93 13.46
CA GLN A 470 -10.47 27.69 14.70
C GLN A 470 -11.02 26.77 15.80
N SER A 471 -10.13 26.12 16.55
CA SER A 471 -10.50 25.29 17.70
C SER A 471 -11.07 26.10 18.87
N TYR A 472 -10.95 27.43 18.80
CA TYR A 472 -11.46 28.39 19.76
C TYR A 472 -11.59 29.75 19.10
N CYS A 473 -12.57 30.53 19.53
CA CYS A 473 -12.63 31.95 19.15
C CYS A 473 -11.44 32.69 19.76
N THR A 474 -10.65 33.33 18.90
CA THR A 474 -9.69 34.36 19.30
C THR A 474 -10.23 35.70 18.84
N LYS A 475 -10.25 36.67 19.74
CA LYS A 475 -10.35 38.06 19.34
C LYS A 475 -8.95 38.52 18.97
N ASP A 476 -8.76 38.94 17.73
CA ASP A 476 -7.50 39.54 17.33
C ASP A 476 -7.23 40.79 18.18
N PRO A 477 -5.96 41.09 18.49
CA PRO A 477 -5.64 42.31 19.23
C PRO A 477 -6.14 43.53 18.44
N LEU A 478 -6.83 44.43 19.13
CA LEU A 478 -7.21 45.72 18.56
C LEU A 478 -5.94 46.50 18.20
N THR A 479 -5.85 46.97 16.96
CA THR A 479 -4.76 47.82 16.50
C THR A 479 -5.10 49.29 16.77
N GLY A 480 -4.17 50.06 17.34
CA GLY A 480 -4.37 51.48 17.63
C GLY A 480 -3.74 51.96 18.93
N THR A 481 -4.12 53.17 19.35
CA THR A 481 -3.71 53.75 20.64
C THR A 481 -4.34 52.96 21.78
N PRO A 482 -3.58 52.53 22.82
CA PRO A 482 -4.15 51.89 23.99
C PRO A 482 -5.16 52.78 24.71
N ASP A 483 -6.31 52.23 25.10
CA ASP A 483 -7.35 52.92 25.87
C ASP A 483 -7.02 52.98 27.38
N GLY A 484 -5.96 52.28 27.80
CA GLY A 484 -5.46 52.30 29.16
C GLY A 484 -4.07 51.68 29.30
N VAL A 485 -3.52 51.81 30.51
CA VAL A 485 -2.23 51.25 30.91
C VAL A 485 -2.42 50.22 32.00
N THR A 486 -1.53 49.22 32.06
CA THR A 486 -1.56 48.24 33.15
C THR A 486 -1.14 48.88 34.46
N THR A 487 -1.97 48.75 35.50
CA THR A 487 -1.76 49.42 36.80
C THR A 487 -1.17 48.50 37.86
N ILE A 488 -1.24 47.17 37.66
CA ILE A 488 -0.73 46.16 38.59
C ILE A 488 0.31 45.31 37.89
N GLY A 489 1.50 45.23 38.48
CA GLY A 489 2.61 44.43 37.96
C GLY A 489 3.28 43.62 39.07
N ILE A 490 3.64 42.37 38.76
CA ILE A 490 4.52 41.54 39.59
C ILE A 490 5.71 41.12 38.73
N THR A 491 6.92 41.50 39.14
CA THR A 491 8.16 41.22 38.40
C THR A 491 9.17 40.48 39.28
N GLY A 492 9.82 39.48 38.69
CA GLY A 492 10.99 38.80 39.26
C GLY A 492 12.32 39.46 38.88
N TYR A 493 12.31 40.52 38.09
CA TYR A 493 13.52 41.24 37.67
C TYR A 493 13.95 42.27 38.70
N THR A 494 15.26 42.37 38.93
CA THR A 494 15.84 43.42 39.77
C THR A 494 16.01 44.74 39.01
N GLN A 495 16.11 44.69 37.69
CA GLN A 495 16.14 45.85 36.80
C GLN A 495 14.78 46.00 36.12
N ILE A 496 13.91 46.80 36.72
CA ILE A 496 12.57 47.09 36.18
C ILE A 496 12.71 48.07 35.03
N GLN A 497 12.08 47.78 33.90
CA GLN A 497 12.06 48.68 32.75
C GLN A 497 11.40 50.01 33.12
N ASN A 498 11.93 51.11 32.58
CA ASN A 498 11.34 52.43 32.82
C ASN A 498 9.89 52.47 32.30
N GLY A 499 8.96 52.88 33.15
CA GLY A 499 7.53 52.95 32.83
C GLY A 499 6.75 51.64 33.03
N TRP A 500 7.38 50.55 33.48
CA TRP A 500 6.67 49.32 33.82
C TRP A 500 5.91 49.43 35.16
N PRO A 501 4.69 48.86 35.30
CA PRO A 501 3.95 48.07 34.31
C PRO A 501 3.13 48.90 33.30
N GLY A 502 3.13 50.23 33.43
CA GLY A 502 2.31 51.12 32.59
C GLY A 502 2.66 51.11 31.10
N ASN A 503 3.84 50.62 30.74
CA ASN A 503 4.26 50.38 29.35
C ASN A 503 3.64 49.10 28.74
N VAL A 504 2.94 48.28 29.53
CA VAL A 504 2.12 47.18 29.05
C VAL A 504 0.70 47.72 28.78
N PRO A 505 0.28 47.86 27.52
CA PRO A 505 -1.01 48.44 27.18
C PRO A 505 -2.18 47.51 27.53
N ASN A 506 -3.27 48.08 28.04
CA ASN A 506 -4.57 47.41 28.26
C ASN A 506 -4.55 46.10 29.10
N GLY A 507 -3.52 45.85 29.89
CA GLY A 507 -3.47 44.70 30.80
C GLY A 507 -4.16 45.00 32.13
N PHE A 508 -4.86 44.02 32.70
CA PHE A 508 -5.33 44.10 34.10
C PHE A 508 -4.22 43.74 35.10
N LEU A 509 -3.28 42.88 34.69
CA LEU A 509 -2.14 42.43 35.48
C LEU A 509 -0.98 42.09 34.54
N ALA A 510 0.21 42.64 34.81
CA ALA A 510 1.46 42.25 34.14
C ALA A 510 2.26 41.32 35.06
N LEU A 511 2.64 40.15 34.56
CA LEU A 511 3.53 39.20 35.26
C LEU A 511 4.77 38.96 34.40
N GLU A 512 5.95 39.11 34.98
CA GLU A 512 7.20 38.79 34.28
C GLU A 512 8.23 38.16 35.21
N SER A 513 8.95 37.16 34.71
CA SER A 513 10.08 36.54 35.38
C SER A 513 10.94 35.80 34.37
N LYS A 514 12.25 35.73 34.63
CA LYS A 514 13.18 34.94 33.81
C LYS A 514 13.15 33.45 34.17
N ASP A 515 12.86 33.12 35.43
CA ASP A 515 13.08 31.79 35.99
C ASP A 515 11.98 31.30 36.97
N LYS A 516 10.92 32.09 37.19
CA LYS A 516 9.78 31.71 38.05
C LYS A 516 8.51 31.54 37.22
N GLY A 517 7.65 30.61 37.64
CA GLY A 517 6.30 30.43 37.11
C GLY A 517 5.24 30.97 38.08
N LEU A 518 4.06 31.33 37.55
CA LEU A 518 2.87 31.55 38.36
C LEU A 518 2.35 30.20 38.87
N VAL A 519 2.29 30.03 40.19
CA VAL A 519 1.72 28.84 40.81
C VAL A 519 0.32 29.17 41.32
N ILE A 520 -0.68 28.50 40.76
CA ILE A 520 -2.07 28.61 41.21
C ILE A 520 -2.33 27.55 42.28
N THR A 521 -2.97 27.94 43.37
CA THR A 521 -3.31 27.05 44.48
C THR A 521 -4.19 25.89 44.00
N ARG A 522 -3.75 24.65 44.24
CA ARG A 522 -4.51 23.42 44.00
C ARG A 522 -5.28 23.03 45.26
N THR A 523 -6.60 23.11 45.22
CA THR A 523 -7.47 22.83 46.38
C THR A 523 -8.86 22.40 45.92
N THR A 524 -9.89 22.47 46.76
CA THR A 524 -11.29 22.39 46.36
C THR A 524 -12.00 23.67 46.79
N SER A 525 -13.01 24.09 46.04
CA SER A 525 -13.84 25.26 46.39
C SER A 525 -14.48 25.15 47.78
N ALA A 526 -14.79 23.94 48.25
CA ALA A 526 -15.32 23.67 49.59
C ALA A 526 -14.32 23.96 50.73
N ASN A 527 -13.02 23.93 50.44
CA ASN A 527 -11.97 24.20 51.44
C ASN A 527 -11.66 25.70 51.62
N ILE A 528 -12.31 26.58 50.84
CA ILE A 528 -12.13 28.03 50.93
C ILE A 528 -13.29 28.64 51.74
N ALA A 529 -13.04 28.92 53.03
CA ALA A 529 -14.06 29.42 53.95
C ALA A 529 -14.53 30.86 53.65
N LEU A 530 -13.64 31.71 53.12
CA LEU A 530 -13.91 33.12 52.84
C LEU A 530 -13.39 33.49 51.43
N PRO A 531 -14.12 33.09 50.36
CA PRO A 531 -13.72 33.44 49.00
C PRO A 531 -13.90 34.94 48.73
N VAL A 532 -13.00 35.51 47.94
CA VAL A 532 -13.04 36.92 47.52
C VAL A 532 -13.26 36.97 46.00
N GLU A 533 -14.05 37.92 45.53
CA GLU A 533 -14.28 38.10 44.09
C GLU A 533 -12.96 38.22 43.33
N GLY A 534 -12.84 37.52 42.21
CA GLY A 534 -11.59 37.46 41.42
C GLY A 534 -10.62 36.35 41.85
N MET A 535 -10.90 35.63 42.94
CA MET A 535 -10.03 34.53 43.39
C MET A 535 -10.02 33.37 42.39
N LEU A 536 -8.82 32.87 42.09
CA LEU A 536 -8.57 31.74 41.18
C LEU A 536 -7.98 30.55 41.93
N ILE A 537 -8.52 29.35 41.67
CA ILE A 537 -7.96 28.08 42.13
C ILE A 537 -7.93 27.06 41.00
N TYR A 538 -7.09 26.04 41.12
CA TYR A 538 -7.31 24.78 40.40
C TYR A 538 -8.09 23.85 41.33
N ASP A 539 -9.37 23.60 41.01
CA ASP A 539 -10.24 22.72 41.78
C ASP A 539 -9.91 21.26 41.44
N THR A 540 -9.41 20.53 42.42
CA THR A 540 -8.92 19.16 42.27
C THR A 540 -10.03 18.12 42.15
N THR A 541 -11.26 18.46 42.58
CA THR A 541 -12.43 17.59 42.41
C THR A 541 -12.96 17.73 40.99
N ASP A 542 -13.22 18.97 40.56
CA ASP A 542 -13.82 19.26 39.25
C ASP A 542 -12.80 19.29 38.10
N LYS A 543 -11.51 19.19 38.43
CA LYS A 543 -10.37 19.16 37.50
C LYS A 543 -10.31 20.36 36.55
N CYS A 544 -10.73 21.53 37.02
CA CYS A 544 -10.81 22.78 36.25
C CYS A 544 -10.19 23.95 37.02
N PHE A 545 -9.80 25.02 36.32
CA PHE A 545 -9.57 26.31 36.97
C PHE A 545 -10.91 26.96 37.31
N LYS A 546 -11.12 27.33 38.57
CA LYS A 546 -12.32 28.05 39.00
C LYS A 546 -12.03 29.50 39.34
N LEU A 547 -12.97 30.37 38.97
CA LEU A 547 -13.05 31.77 39.37
C LEU A 547 -14.21 31.93 40.36
N TYR A 548 -13.99 32.64 41.46
CA TYR A 548 -15.08 33.11 42.32
C TYR A 548 -15.57 34.47 41.83
N ASN A 549 -16.82 34.57 41.41
CA ASN A 549 -17.42 35.79 40.85
C ASN A 549 -18.06 36.71 41.92
N GLY A 550 -17.71 36.53 43.20
CA GLY A 550 -18.33 37.25 44.32
C GLY A 550 -19.50 36.50 44.97
N THR A 551 -20.12 35.54 44.27
CA THR A 551 -21.24 34.74 44.81
C THR A 551 -21.02 33.24 44.72
N THR A 552 -20.43 32.75 43.62
CA THR A 552 -20.28 31.33 43.33
C THR A 552 -18.95 31.03 42.65
N TRP A 553 -18.48 29.81 42.85
CA TRP A 553 -17.32 29.26 42.15
C TRP A 553 -17.75 28.66 40.83
N ASN A 554 -17.16 29.13 39.73
CA ASN A 554 -17.46 28.63 38.38
C ASN A 554 -16.17 28.15 37.71
N CYS A 555 -16.22 27.00 37.02
CA CYS A 555 -15.13 26.62 36.13
C CYS A 555 -15.00 27.68 35.03
N MET A 556 -13.79 28.18 34.82
CA MET A 556 -13.50 29.01 33.68
C MET A 556 -13.61 28.16 32.42
N VAL A 557 -14.62 28.46 31.62
CA VAL A 557 -14.81 27.88 30.29
C VAL A 557 -14.49 28.94 29.27
N ARG A 558 -13.73 28.55 28.25
CA ARG A 558 -13.47 29.41 27.11
C ARG A 558 -14.75 29.47 26.27
N SER A 559 -15.26 30.68 26.03
CA SER A 559 -16.48 30.92 25.25
C SER A 559 -16.23 31.86 24.07
N CYS A 560 -17.18 31.91 23.15
CA CYS A 560 -17.23 32.85 22.03
C CYS A 560 -18.28 33.92 22.36
N ASN A 561 -17.88 34.91 23.15
CA ASN A 561 -18.78 35.87 23.78
C ASN A 561 -18.58 37.30 23.27
N ASP A 562 -17.99 37.46 22.09
CA ASP A 562 -17.93 38.71 21.33
C ASP A 562 -18.26 38.46 19.86
#